data_AF-A0A946G4I7-F1
#
_entry.id   AF-A0A946G4I7-F1
#
_cell.length_a   1.000
_cell.length_b   1.000
_cell.length_c   1.000
_cell.angle_alpha   90.00
_cell.angle_beta   90.00
_cell.angle_gamma   90.00
#
_symmetry.space_group_name_H-M   'P 1'
#
loop_
_entity.id
_entity.type
_entity.pdbx_description
1 polymer ?
#
loop_
_entity_poly.entity_id
_entity_poly.type
_entity_poly.pdbx_seq_one_letter_code
_entity_poly.pdbx_strand_id
1 'polypeptide(L)'
;MIWLISLTLMVFLIIVIGGLTRLTDSGLSMVDWRPILGSIPPLNDMQWIEIFDKYKLSPEFLYVNKNMTLEDFKYIFWWEWFHRFFARLIGVVFIVPFFYFLFKKLLNNYFY
;
A
#
# COMPACT_ATOMS: atom_id res chain seq x y z
N MET A 1 5.01 -24.88 -5.96
CA MET A 1 4.83 -24.17 -7.25
C MET A 1 3.73 -23.11 -7.19
N ILE A 2 2.51 -23.45 -6.77
CA ILE A 2 1.37 -22.50 -6.67
C ILE A 2 1.73 -21.23 -5.87
N TRP A 3 2.41 -21.38 -4.73
CA TRP A 3 2.86 -20.25 -3.91
C TRP A 3 3.74 -19.25 -4.69
N LEU A 4 4.78 -19.73 -5.38
CA LEU A 4 5.69 -18.87 -6.14
C LEU A 4 4.99 -18.21 -7.34
N ILE A 5 4.10 -18.95 -8.03
CA ILE A 5 3.30 -18.38 -9.13
C ILE A 5 2.39 -17.26 -8.61
N SER A 6 1.74 -17.46 -7.46
CA SER A 6 0.91 -16.43 -6.83
C SER A 6 1.71 -15.19 -6.47
N LEU A 7 2.92 -15.36 -5.91
CA LEU A 7 3.81 -14.24 -5.60
C LEU A 7 4.25 -13.48 -6.85
N THR A 8 4.62 -14.18 -7.92
CA THR A 8 4.98 -13.55 -9.21
C THR A 8 3.83 -12.72 -9.76
N LEU A 9 2.61 -13.25 -9.74
CA LEU A 9 1.42 -12.52 -10.19
C LEU A 9 1.15 -11.29 -9.33
N MET A 10 1.26 -11.41 -8.00
CA MET A 10 1.07 -10.26 -7.11
C MET A 10 2.17 -9.20 -7.30
N VAL A 11 3.42 -9.60 -7.53
CA VAL A 11 4.52 -8.67 -7.83
C VAL A 11 4.27 -7.93 -9.15
N PHE A 12 3.77 -8.61 -10.17
CA PHE A 12 3.36 -7.95 -11.41
C PHE A 12 2.24 -6.92 -11.16
N LEU A 13 1.22 -7.28 -10.38
CA LEU A 13 0.09 -6.39 -10.07
C LEU A 13 0.52 -5.16 -9.26
N ILE A 14 1.39 -5.30 -8.24
CA ILE A 14 1.83 -4.13 -7.45
C ILE A 14 2.62 -3.14 -8.30
N ILE A 15 3.38 -3.59 -9.31
CA ILE A 15 4.07 -2.71 -10.25
C ILE A 15 3.05 -1.88 -11.06
N VAL A 16 1.99 -2.52 -11.56
CA VAL A 16 0.91 -1.83 -12.29
C VAL A 16 0.19 -0.83 -11.38
N ILE A 17 -0.21 -1.25 -10.17
CA ILE A 17 -0.92 -0.41 -9.19
C ILE A 17 -0.05 0.78 -8.76
N GLY A 18 1.25 0.55 -8.53
CA GLY A 18 2.21 1.61 -8.20
C GLY A 18 2.40 2.60 -9.35
N GLY A 19 2.44 2.11 -10.59
CA GLY A 19 2.44 2.94 -11.78
C GLY A 19 1.20 3.83 -11.87
N LEU A 20 0.01 3.28 -11.66
CA LEU A 20 -1.25 4.03 -11.62
C LEU A 20 -1.25 5.08 -10.50
N THR A 21 -0.79 4.71 -9.30
CA THR A 21 -0.67 5.63 -8.15
C THR A 21 0.24 6.81 -8.47
N ARG A 22 1.31 6.59 -9.25
CA ARG A 22 2.21 7.65 -9.70
C ARG A 22 1.57 8.54 -10.76
N LEU A 23 0.89 7.96 -11.75
CA LEU A 23 0.25 8.68 -12.85
C LEU A 23 -1.00 9.47 -12.44
N THR A 24 -1.60 9.10 -11.31
CA THR A 24 -2.73 9.80 -10.68
C THR A 24 -2.28 10.80 -9.60
N ASP A 25 -0.96 11.07 -9.52
CA ASP A 25 -0.33 11.94 -8.51
C ASP A 25 -0.74 11.63 -7.06
N SER A 26 -1.05 10.37 -6.80
CA SER A 26 -1.56 9.89 -5.52
C SER A 26 -0.46 9.52 -4.54
N GLY A 27 0.79 9.39 -4.99
CA GLY A 27 1.89 8.81 -4.19
C GLY A 27 2.36 9.61 -2.97
N LEU A 28 1.78 10.78 -2.70
CA LEU A 28 2.11 11.67 -1.58
C LEU A 28 0.87 12.06 -0.74
N SER A 29 -0.26 11.37 -0.92
CA SER A 29 -1.52 11.60 -0.20
C SER A 29 -1.48 11.14 1.27
N MET A 30 -0.67 10.13 1.61
CA MET A 30 -0.50 9.61 2.97
C MET A 30 0.79 10.14 3.64
N VAL A 31 0.67 11.29 4.29
CA VAL A 31 1.75 11.98 5.01
C VAL A 31 2.26 11.24 6.25
N ASP A 32 1.39 10.53 6.98
CA ASP A 32 1.77 9.79 8.18
C ASP A 32 2.34 8.40 7.82
N TRP A 33 3.50 8.06 8.38
CA TRP A 33 4.04 6.70 8.28
C TRP A 33 3.50 5.80 9.39
N ARG A 34 2.53 4.94 9.06
CA ARG A 34 1.93 3.96 10.00
C ARG A 34 2.04 2.54 9.43
N PRO A 35 3.14 1.80 9.69
CA PRO A 35 3.41 0.50 9.07
C PRO A 35 2.31 -0.53 9.28
N ILE A 36 1.79 -0.62 10.50
CA ILE A 36 0.78 -1.60 10.92
C ILE A 36 -0.63 -0.98 10.85
N LEU A 37 -0.84 0.10 11.63
CA LEU A 37 -2.14 0.78 11.76
C LEU A 37 -2.63 1.43 10.46
N GLY A 38 -1.74 1.78 9.54
CA GLY A 38 -2.10 2.33 8.23
C GLY A 38 -2.71 1.31 7.26
N SER A 39 -2.94 0.06 7.71
CA SER A 39 -3.71 -0.94 6.97
C SER A 39 -5.21 -0.68 7.04
N ILE A 40 -5.68 0.02 8.07
CA ILE A 40 -7.09 0.38 8.25
C ILE A 40 -7.29 1.79 7.69
N PRO A 41 -8.14 1.98 6.66
CA PRO A 41 -8.45 3.30 6.14
C PRO A 41 -9.35 4.06 7.14
N PRO A 42 -9.52 5.38 6.97
CA PRO A 42 -10.43 6.15 7.81
C PRO A 42 -11.87 5.61 7.69
N LEU A 43 -12.48 5.31 8.83
CA LEU A 43 -13.77 4.61 8.92
C LEU A 43 -14.96 5.56 9.08
N ASN A 44 -14.71 6.82 9.42
CA ASN A 44 -15.74 7.83 9.61
C ASN A 44 -15.27 9.21 9.13
N ASP A 45 -16.21 10.15 9.01
CA ASP A 45 -15.94 11.48 8.47
C ASP A 45 -14.96 12.30 9.32
N MET A 46 -14.99 12.16 10.65
CA MET A 46 -14.03 12.85 11.52
C MET A 46 -12.59 12.41 11.25
N GLN A 47 -12.35 11.11 11.05
CA GLN A 47 -11.02 10.59 10.71
C GLN A 47 -10.56 11.05 9.32
N TRP A 48 -11.50 11.12 8.36
CA TRP A 48 -11.21 11.67 7.02
C TRP A 48 -10.80 13.14 7.08
N ILE A 49 -11.51 13.94 7.87
CA ILE A 49 -11.19 15.35 8.07
C ILE A 49 -9.83 15.51 8.75
N GLU A 50 -9.54 14.74 9.81
CA GLU A 50 -8.26 14.81 10.52
C GLU A 50 -7.07 14.54 9.58
N ILE A 51 -7.17 13.51 8.75
CA ILE A 51 -6.09 13.14 7.84
C ILE A 51 -6.00 14.13 6.66
N PHE A 52 -7.13 14.63 6.18
CA PHE A 52 -7.12 15.66 5.15
C PHE A 52 -6.50 16.96 5.68
N ASP A 53 -6.78 17.36 6.91
CA ASP A 53 -6.16 18.52 7.55
C ASP A 53 -4.64 18.36 7.70
N LYS A 54 -4.15 17.14 7.97
CA LYS A 54 -2.71 16.83 7.89
C LYS A 54 -2.17 16.96 6.48
N TYR A 55 -2.90 16.46 5.48
CA TYR A 55 -2.50 16.58 4.08
C TYR A 55 -2.43 18.04 3.61
N LYS A 56 -3.32 18.92 4.10
CA LYS A 56 -3.27 20.37 3.79
C LYS A 56 -1.97 21.05 4.22
N LEU A 57 -1.28 20.50 5.22
CA LEU A 57 0.01 21.01 5.68
C LEU A 57 1.19 20.51 4.83
N SER A 58 0.96 19.55 3.93
CA SER A 58 2.00 18.99 3.07
C SER A 58 2.39 19.98 1.95
N PRO A 59 3.66 19.95 1.48
CA PRO A 59 4.07 20.70 0.30
C PRO A 59 3.22 20.37 -0.94
N GLU A 60 2.81 19.11 -1.10
CA GLU A 60 1.98 18.67 -2.23
C GLU A 60 0.66 19.45 -2.28
N PHE A 61 -0.02 19.58 -1.14
CA PHE A 61 -1.22 20.40 -1.08
C PHE A 61 -0.91 21.88 -1.32
N LEU A 62 0.14 22.42 -0.71
CA LEU A 62 0.45 23.85 -0.80
C LEU A 62 0.82 24.32 -2.22
N TYR A 63 1.50 23.47 -3.00
CA TYR A 63 2.05 23.83 -4.32
C TYR A 63 1.31 23.21 -5.50
N VAL A 64 0.71 22.02 -5.34
CA VAL A 64 0.07 21.27 -6.43
C VAL A 64 -1.45 21.23 -6.25
N ASN A 65 -1.94 20.88 -5.05
CA ASN A 65 -3.35 20.57 -4.80
C ASN A 65 -4.08 21.62 -3.93
N LYS A 66 -3.72 22.90 -4.04
CA LYS A 66 -4.10 23.97 -3.10
C LYS A 66 -5.60 24.20 -2.90
N ASN A 67 -6.42 23.80 -3.88
CA ASN A 67 -7.88 23.94 -3.85
C ASN A 67 -8.61 22.58 -3.85
N MET A 68 -7.90 21.50 -3.54
CA MET A 68 -8.45 20.15 -3.50
C MET A 68 -9.57 20.05 -2.47
N THR A 69 -10.67 19.40 -2.82
CA THR A 69 -11.77 19.12 -1.90
C THR A 69 -11.50 17.83 -1.09
N LEU A 70 -12.30 17.57 -0.07
CA LEU A 70 -12.22 16.30 0.67
C LEU A 70 -12.50 15.09 -0.22
N GLU A 71 -13.37 15.23 -1.23
CA GLU A 71 -13.71 14.14 -2.16
C GLU A 71 -12.55 13.83 -3.10
N ASP A 72 -11.91 14.86 -3.65
CA ASP A 72 -10.69 14.73 -4.46
C ASP A 72 -9.55 14.09 -3.64
N PHE A 73 -9.41 14.49 -2.36
CA PHE A 73 -8.45 13.90 -1.46
C PHE A 73 -8.72 12.41 -1.22
N LYS A 74 -9.99 12.02 -0.98
CA LYS A 74 -10.38 10.61 -0.82
C LYS A 74 -9.96 9.80 -2.05
N TYR A 75 -10.13 10.33 -3.26
CA TYR A 75 -9.74 9.65 -4.49
C TYR A 75 -8.24 9.31 -4.53
N ILE A 76 -7.36 10.29 -4.30
CA ILE A 76 -5.91 10.06 -4.30
C ILE A 76 -5.47 9.18 -3.13
N PHE A 77 -6.09 9.36 -1.96
CA PHE A 77 -5.80 8.57 -0.77
C PHE A 77 -6.10 7.09 -0.99
N TRP A 78 -7.20 6.75 -1.67
CA TRP A 78 -7.56 5.35 -1.94
C TRP A 78 -6.53 4.64 -2.82
N TRP A 79 -6.00 5.31 -3.84
CA TRP A 79 -4.94 4.74 -4.68
C TRP A 79 -3.68 4.42 -3.88
N GLU A 80 -3.21 5.38 -3.07
CA GLU A 80 -2.02 5.16 -2.27
C GLU A 80 -2.23 4.13 -1.15
N TRP A 81 -3.37 4.20 -0.47
CA TRP A 81 -3.73 3.23 0.56
C TRP A 81 -3.78 1.81 -0.02
N PHE A 82 -4.43 1.63 -1.18
CA PHE A 82 -4.56 0.32 -1.82
C PHE A 82 -3.20 -0.22 -2.26
N HIS A 83 -2.36 0.63 -2.87
CA HIS A 83 -0.99 0.28 -3.20
C HIS A 83 -0.20 -0.20 -1.97
N ARG A 84 -0.22 0.58 -0.86
CA ARG A 84 0.47 0.22 0.39
C ARG A 84 -0.11 -1.03 1.05
N PHE A 85 -1.44 -1.19 1.02
CA PHE A 85 -2.13 -2.36 1.55
C PHE A 85 -1.76 -3.62 0.77
N PHE A 86 -1.77 -3.55 -0.56
CA PHE A 86 -1.44 -4.68 -1.42
C PHE A 86 0.03 -5.11 -1.25
N ALA A 87 0.95 -4.16 -1.08
CA ALA A 87 2.35 -4.46 -0.73
C ALA A 87 2.48 -5.22 0.60
N ARG A 88 1.70 -4.84 1.62
CA ARG A 88 1.67 -5.57 2.90
C ARG A 88 1.11 -6.99 2.73
N LEU A 89 0.06 -7.15 1.92
CA LEU A 89 -0.51 -8.46 1.62
C LEU A 89 0.51 -9.39 0.95
N ILE A 90 1.31 -8.87 0.00
CA ILE A 90 2.43 -9.61 -0.61
C ILE A 90 3.41 -10.09 0.47
N GLY A 91 3.78 -9.21 1.41
CA GLY A 91 4.64 -9.56 2.53
C GLY A 91 4.09 -10.72 3.36
N VAL A 92 2.79 -10.73 3.67
CA VAL A 92 2.14 -11.83 4.40
C VAL A 92 2.13 -13.13 3.59
N VAL A 93 1.76 -13.06 2.31
CA VAL A 93 1.73 -14.22 1.39
C VAL A 93 3.13 -14.78 1.17
N PHE A 94 4.18 -13.98 1.30
CA PHE A 94 5.57 -14.45 1.30
C PHE A 94 5.95 -15.08 2.64
N ILE A 95 5.82 -14.35 3.74
CA ILE A 95 6.32 -14.73 5.07
C ILE A 95 5.67 -16.02 5.58
N VAL A 96 4.34 -16.15 5.49
CA VAL A 96 3.62 -17.27 6.11
C VAL A 96 4.03 -18.63 5.52
N PRO A 97 3.99 -18.84 4.19
CA PRO A 97 4.42 -20.11 3.61
C PRO A 97 5.93 -20.31 3.69
N PHE A 98 6.73 -19.23 3.62
CA PHE A 98 8.18 -19.31 3.78
C PHE A 98 8.56 -19.94 5.13
N PHE A 99 8.06 -19.40 6.24
CA PHE A 99 8.34 -19.95 7.56
C PHE A 99 7.75 -21.36 7.74
N TYR A 100 6.56 -21.63 7.19
CA TYR A 100 5.99 -22.98 7.19
C TYR A 100 6.93 -24.00 6.52
N PHE A 101 7.44 -23.71 5.33
CA PHE A 101 8.37 -24.60 4.63
C PHE A 101 9.74 -24.68 5.31
N LEU A 102 10.21 -23.58 5.88
CA LEU A 102 11.46 -23.51 6.65
C LEU A 102 11.41 -24.47 7.86
N PHE A 103 10.38 -24.36 8.70
CA PHE A 103 10.25 -25.22 9.89
C PHE A 103 10.01 -26.68 9.55
N LYS A 104 9.37 -26.96 8.41
CA LYS A 104 9.17 -28.33 7.92
C LYS A 104 10.39 -28.91 7.19
N LYS A 105 11.49 -28.15 7.06
CA LYS A 105 12.67 -28.52 6.24
C LYS A 105 12.29 -28.93 4.80
N LEU A 106 11.19 -28.37 4.28
CA LEU A 106 10.69 -28.63 2.93
C LEU A 106 11.34 -27.71 1.89
N LEU A 107 12.12 -26.73 2.35
CA LEU A 107 13.05 -25.99 1.49
C LEU A 107 14.17 -26.97 1.11
N ASN A 108 14.01 -27.59 -0.06
CA ASN A 108 14.92 -28.63 -0.52
C ASN A 108 16.28 -28.01 -0.88
N ASN A 109 17.37 -28.58 -0.38
CA ASN A 109 18.72 -28.19 -0.74
C ASN A 109 19.07 -28.78 -2.12
N TYR A 110 18.62 -28.16 -3.21
CA TYR A 110 19.05 -28.54 -4.58
C TYR A 110 20.47 -28.02 -4.93
N PHE A 111 21.36 -27.91 -3.94
CA PHE A 111 22.76 -27.48 -4.12
C PHE A 111 23.78 -28.46 -3.50
N TYR A 112 23.51 -29.76 -3.61
CA TYR A 112 24.52 -30.83 -3.55
C TYR A 112 24.23 -31.89 -4.60
#